data_AF-A0A2D4TRK4-F1
#
_entry.id   AF-A0A2D4TRK4-F1
#
_cell.length_a   1.000
_cell.length_b   1.000
_cell.length_c   1.000
_cell.angle_alpha   90.00
_cell.angle_beta   90.00
_cell.angle_gamma   90.00
#
_symmetry.space_group_name_H-M   'P 1'
#
loop_
_entity.id
_entity.type
_entity.pdbx_description
1 polymer ?
#
loop_
_entity_poly.entity_id
_entity_poly.type
_entity_poly.pdbx_seq_one_letter_code
_entity_poly.pdbx_strand_id
1 'polypeptide(L)'
;MTIDLKDWLNSINISKENLMDEDPGVEKEYPPFIINKCLSGQMDSLMQSNEMNKFPNLDKRLQYDFLINSLRKRKRFSPWLRKDSIKNIEAVRQYYGFSSEKAEQALNILSNEQLDYIYRKLNTGGLNPCKQTRGA
;
A
#
# COMPACT_ATOMS: atom_id res chain seq x y z
N MET A 1 1.99 -28.63 -0.56
CA MET A 1 2.91 -27.80 0.24
C MET A 1 2.45 -26.37 0.07
N THR A 2 2.32 -25.59 1.13
CA THR A 2 1.92 -24.18 1.03
C THR A 2 3.13 -23.35 0.65
N ILE A 3 3.09 -22.65 -0.49
CA ILE A 3 4.21 -21.80 -0.91
C ILE A 3 4.08 -20.42 -0.26
N ASP A 4 5.11 -20.01 0.47
CA ASP A 4 5.13 -18.69 1.10
C ASP A 4 5.48 -17.59 0.09
N LEU A 5 5.05 -16.36 0.38
CA LEU A 5 5.37 -15.18 -0.45
C LEU A 5 6.87 -14.99 -0.69
N LYS A 6 7.70 -15.38 0.28
CA LYS A 6 9.16 -15.27 0.18
C LYS A 6 9.72 -16.16 -0.92
N ASP A 7 9.16 -17.35 -1.08
CA ASP A 7 9.63 -18.32 -2.07
C ASP A 7 9.31 -17.85 -3.49
N TRP A 8 8.11 -17.29 -3.69
CA TRP A 8 7.75 -16.61 -4.93
C TRP A 8 8.71 -15.47 -5.30
N LEU A 9 9.01 -14.61 -4.33
CA LEU A 9 9.93 -13.49 -4.55
C LEU A 9 11.37 -13.96 -4.79
N ASN A 10 11.82 -15.00 -4.11
CA ASN A 10 13.15 -15.58 -4.29
C ASN A 10 13.27 -16.27 -5.65
N SER A 11 12.23 -16.95 -6.11
CA SER A 11 12.16 -17.52 -7.45
C SER A 11 12.32 -16.45 -8.53
N ILE A 12 11.54 -15.38 -8.45
CA ILE A 12 11.60 -14.27 -9.43
C ILE A 12 12.95 -13.53 -9.35
N ASN A 13 13.53 -13.35 -8.18
CA ASN A 13 14.68 -12.46 -8.01
C ASN A 13 16.04 -13.17 -8.05
N ILE A 14 16.13 -14.42 -7.57
CA ILE A 14 17.40 -15.10 -7.28
C ILE A 14 17.50 -16.41 -8.07
N SER A 15 16.68 -17.42 -7.75
CA SER A 15 16.87 -18.77 -8.31
C SER A 15 16.55 -18.82 -9.81
N LYS A 16 15.49 -18.12 -10.24
CA LYS A 16 14.92 -18.20 -11.60
C LYS A 16 14.43 -19.61 -11.95
N GLU A 17 14.01 -20.34 -10.93
CA GLU A 17 13.34 -21.63 -11.07
C GLU A 17 11.83 -21.39 -11.06
N ASN A 18 11.13 -21.97 -12.04
CA ASN A 18 9.72 -21.72 -12.26
C ASN A 18 8.89 -22.67 -11.38
N LEU A 19 8.37 -22.14 -10.27
CA LEU A 19 7.66 -22.94 -9.26
C LEU A 19 6.33 -23.51 -9.78
N MET A 20 5.75 -22.88 -10.82
CA MET A 20 4.48 -23.30 -11.41
C MET A 20 4.61 -24.48 -12.38
N ASP A 21 5.81 -24.75 -12.90
CA ASP A 21 6.02 -25.88 -13.81
C ASP A 21 6.12 -27.22 -13.06
N GLU A 22 6.48 -27.18 -11.77
CA GLU A 22 6.60 -28.37 -10.91
C GLU A 22 5.24 -28.85 -10.35
N ASP A 23 4.34 -27.92 -10.01
CA ASP A 23 3.02 -28.25 -9.47
C ASP A 23 1.92 -27.28 -9.98
N PRO A 24 1.05 -27.71 -10.91
CA PRO A 24 -0.04 -26.89 -11.44
C PRO A 24 -1.06 -26.43 -10.39
N GLY A 25 -1.15 -27.10 -9.23
CA GLY A 25 -2.08 -26.71 -8.15
C GLY A 25 -1.73 -25.38 -7.49
N VAL A 26 -0.47 -24.97 -7.63
CA VAL A 26 0.13 -23.81 -6.95
C VAL A 26 -0.29 -22.47 -7.59
N GLU A 27 -0.72 -22.48 -8.85
CA GLU A 27 -1.17 -21.27 -9.56
C GLU A 27 -2.26 -20.50 -8.79
N LYS A 28 -3.15 -21.23 -8.11
CA LYS A 28 -4.23 -20.63 -7.31
C LYS A 28 -3.69 -19.83 -6.13
N GLU A 29 -2.58 -20.26 -5.54
CA GLU A 29 -1.95 -19.63 -4.37
C GLU A 29 -1.15 -18.38 -4.73
N TYR A 30 -0.77 -18.22 -6.00
CA TYR A 30 -0.02 -17.05 -6.45
C TYR A 30 -0.81 -15.75 -6.19
N PRO A 31 -0.21 -14.74 -5.53
CA PRO A 31 -0.83 -13.45 -5.26
C PRO A 31 -0.28 -12.34 -6.19
N PRO A 32 -0.85 -12.12 -7.41
CA PRO A 32 -0.34 -11.16 -8.39
C PRO A 32 -0.14 -9.75 -7.85
N PHE A 33 -1.14 -9.23 -7.13
CA PHE A 33 -1.10 -7.87 -6.59
C PHE A 33 0.08 -7.65 -5.63
N ILE A 34 0.32 -8.61 -4.73
CA ILE A 34 1.36 -8.49 -3.71
C ILE A 34 2.73 -8.53 -4.39
N ILE A 35 2.94 -9.46 -5.33
CA ILE A 35 4.21 -9.57 -6.07
C ILE A 35 4.47 -8.30 -6.88
N ASN A 36 3.47 -7.80 -7.61
CA ASN A 36 3.60 -6.58 -8.39
C ASN A 36 3.94 -5.37 -7.51
N LYS A 37 3.31 -5.27 -6.33
CA LYS A 37 3.60 -4.21 -5.37
C LYS A 37 5.02 -4.29 -4.83
N CYS A 38 5.50 -5.48 -4.47
CA CYS A 38 6.88 -5.69 -4.00
C CYS A 38 7.92 -5.32 -5.07
N LEU A 39 7.63 -5.57 -6.34
CA LEU A 39 8.53 -5.26 -7.46
C LEU A 39 8.45 -3.78 -7.90
N SER A 40 7.32 -3.11 -7.71
CA SER A 40 7.18 -1.68 -8.04
C SER A 40 8.11 -0.76 -7.25
N GLY A 41 8.59 -1.22 -6.09
CA GLY A 41 9.44 -0.44 -5.22
C GLY A 41 10.90 -0.30 -5.68
N GLN A 42 11.30 -1.00 -6.75
CA GLN A 42 12.65 -0.89 -7.30
C GLN A 42 12.62 -0.31 -8.71
N MET A 43 13.55 0.60 -8.98
CA MET A 43 13.62 1.32 -10.26
C MET A 43 13.84 0.40 -11.47
N ASP A 44 14.52 -0.73 -11.27
CA ASP A 44 14.84 -1.65 -12.35
C ASP A 44 13.68 -2.57 -12.75
N SER A 45 12.72 -2.80 -11.85
CA SER A 45 11.51 -3.59 -12.08
C SER A 45 10.23 -2.75 -12.25
N LEU A 46 10.34 -1.43 -12.10
CA LEU A 46 9.20 -0.51 -12.16
C LEU A 46 8.47 -0.58 -13.52
N MET A 47 9.22 -0.62 -14.62
CA MET A 47 8.63 -0.68 -15.96
C MET A 47 7.84 -1.97 -16.17
N GLN A 48 8.42 -3.12 -15.78
CA GLN A 48 7.77 -4.43 -15.87
C GLN A 48 6.52 -4.49 -14.98
N SER A 49 6.60 -3.91 -13.79
CA SER A 49 5.48 -3.85 -12.84
C SER A 49 4.32 -3.00 -13.38
N ASN A 50 4.63 -1.90 -14.05
CA ASN A 50 3.64 -1.04 -14.69
C ASN A 50 2.94 -1.72 -15.87
N GLU A 51 3.67 -2.47 -16.71
CA GLU A 51 3.06 -3.24 -17.79
C GLU A 51 2.09 -4.29 -17.25
N MET A 52 2.48 -5.03 -16.20
CA MET A 52 1.57 -5.99 -15.55
C MET A 52 0.35 -5.32 -14.91
N ASN A 53 0.50 -4.09 -14.41
CA ASN A 53 -0.61 -3.33 -13.85
C ASN A 53 -1.66 -2.90 -14.89
N LYS A 54 -1.28 -2.76 -16.17
CA LYS A 54 -2.24 -2.46 -17.26
C LYS A 54 -3.13 -3.65 -17.60
N PHE A 55 -2.67 -4.87 -17.33
CA PHE A 55 -3.36 -6.12 -17.70
C PHE A 55 -3.71 -6.96 -16.46
N PRO A 56 -4.61 -6.47 -15.56
CA PRO A 56 -4.93 -7.17 -14.32
C PRO A 56 -5.70 -8.49 -14.53
N ASN A 57 -6.37 -8.63 -15.68
CA ASN A 57 -7.17 -9.81 -16.03
C ASN A 57 -6.34 -10.95 -16.64
N LEU A 58 -5.02 -10.77 -16.76
CA LEU A 58 -4.14 -11.78 -17.33
C LEU A 58 -4.07 -12.99 -16.40
N ASP A 59 -3.85 -14.16 -16.98
CA ASP A 59 -3.70 -15.38 -16.20
C ASP A 59 -2.52 -15.29 -15.22
N LYS A 60 -2.65 -15.91 -14.05
CA LYS A 60 -1.67 -15.80 -12.97
C LYS A 60 -0.33 -16.37 -13.39
N ARG A 61 -0.34 -17.50 -14.10
CA ARG A 61 0.85 -18.09 -14.71
C ARG A 61 1.56 -17.13 -15.66
N LEU A 62 0.81 -16.50 -16.56
CA LEU A 62 1.41 -15.61 -17.54
C LEU A 62 2.03 -14.36 -16.91
N GLN A 63 1.42 -13.82 -15.84
CA GLN A 63 2.01 -12.73 -15.06
C GLN A 63 3.32 -13.15 -14.39
N TYR A 64 3.35 -14.35 -13.82
CA TYR A 64 4.55 -14.90 -13.19
C TYR A 64 5.67 -15.19 -14.20
N ASP A 65 5.35 -15.86 -15.31
CA ASP A 65 6.26 -16.16 -16.41
C ASP A 65 6.85 -14.88 -17.03
N PHE A 66 6.06 -13.82 -17.13
CA PHE A 66 6.58 -12.53 -17.58
C PHE A 66 7.62 -11.96 -16.61
N LEU A 67 7.35 -11.99 -15.30
CA LEU A 67 8.24 -11.42 -14.29
C LEU A 67 9.54 -12.22 -14.12
N ILE A 68 9.47 -13.55 -14.14
CA ILE A 68 10.65 -14.42 -14.02
C ILE A 68 11.58 -14.25 -15.23
N ASN A 69 11.04 -14.12 -16.45
CA ASN A 69 11.84 -14.01 -17.67
C ASN A 69 12.31 -12.58 -17.94
N SER A 70 11.51 -11.55 -17.61
CA SER A 70 11.86 -10.15 -17.90
C SER A 70 12.86 -9.57 -16.91
N LEU A 71 12.80 -9.98 -15.64
CA LEU A 71 13.66 -9.41 -14.60
C LEU A 71 15.02 -10.09 -14.56
N ARG A 72 16.07 -9.34 -14.29
CA ARG A 72 17.43 -9.88 -14.07
C ARG A 72 17.55 -10.48 -12.67
N LYS A 73 18.47 -11.43 -12.48
CA LYS A 73 18.84 -11.92 -11.13
C LYS A 73 19.41 -10.78 -10.29
N ARG A 74 18.76 -10.44 -9.18
CA ARG A 74 19.18 -9.40 -8.23
C ARG A 74 18.40 -9.53 -6.93
N LYS A 75 19.04 -9.29 -5.78
CA LYS A 75 18.33 -9.23 -4.49
C LYS A 75 17.46 -7.97 -4.43
N ARG A 76 16.13 -8.15 -4.51
CA ARG A 76 15.15 -7.07 -4.45
C ARG A 76 14.42 -7.08 -3.12
N PHE A 77 14.41 -5.93 -2.45
CA PHE A 77 13.63 -5.70 -1.24
C PHE A 77 13.19 -4.24 -1.24
N SER A 78 11.90 -3.99 -1.03
CA SER A 78 11.37 -2.66 -0.84
C SER A 78 10.40 -2.68 0.34
N PRO A 79 10.60 -1.82 1.35
CA PRO A 79 9.68 -1.73 2.47
C PRO A 79 8.34 -1.16 2.00
N TRP A 80 7.26 -1.58 2.67
CA TRP A 80 5.94 -1.02 2.42
C TRP A 80 5.88 0.39 3.03
N LEU A 81 5.86 1.40 2.17
CA LEU A 81 5.66 2.78 2.60
C LEU A 81 4.24 2.93 3.15
N ARG A 82 4.11 3.21 4.44
CA ARG A 82 2.83 3.58 5.04
C ARG A 82 2.69 5.09 5.00
N LYS A 83 1.51 5.59 4.63
CA LYS A 83 1.20 7.02 4.77
C LYS A 83 1.11 7.34 6.26
N ASP A 84 1.81 8.38 6.70
CA ASP A 84 1.63 8.90 8.05
C ASP A 84 0.21 9.44 8.19
N SER A 85 -0.50 9.01 9.24
CA SER A 85 -1.82 9.52 9.55
C SER A 85 -1.70 10.97 10.01
N ILE A 86 -2.25 11.90 9.25
CA ILE A 86 -2.35 13.30 9.67
C ILE A 86 -3.34 13.34 10.83
N LYS A 87 -2.85 13.68 12.02
CA LYS A 87 -3.70 13.89 13.20
C LYS A 87 -4.72 14.98 12.86
N ASN A 88 -5.92 14.90 13.43
CA ASN A 88 -6.92 15.98 13.41
C ASN A 88 -7.66 16.21 12.07
N ILE A 89 -7.24 15.56 10.97
CA ILE A 89 -7.86 15.74 9.64
C ILE A 89 -9.35 15.36 9.64
N GLU A 90 -9.71 14.30 10.35
CA GLU A 90 -11.09 13.79 10.40
C GLU A 90 -12.04 14.78 11.10
N ALA A 91 -11.56 15.46 12.14
CA ALA A 91 -12.36 16.45 12.86
C ALA A 91 -12.63 17.69 12.00
N VAL A 92 -11.62 18.18 11.27
CA VAL A 92 -11.79 19.28 10.31
C VAL A 92 -12.76 18.86 9.19
N ARG A 93 -12.64 17.63 8.71
CA ARG A 93 -13.53 17.05 7.70
C ARG A 93 -14.98 17.04 8.17
N GLN A 94 -15.23 16.57 9.39
CA GLN A 94 -16.57 16.45 9.96
C GLN A 94 -17.19 17.81 10.29
N TYR A 95 -16.40 18.76 10.82
CA TYR A 95 -16.90 20.07 11.23
C TYR A 95 -17.29 20.96 10.03
N TYR A 96 -16.44 20.99 9.00
CA TYR A 96 -16.66 21.85 7.83
C TYR A 96 -17.29 21.12 6.63
N GLY A 97 -17.42 19.79 6.66
CA GLY A 97 -17.89 19.01 5.52
C GLY A 97 -16.92 19.02 4.33
N PHE A 98 -15.62 19.13 4.59
CA PHE A 98 -14.60 19.24 3.54
C PHE A 98 -14.22 17.88 2.93
N SER A 99 -13.64 17.91 1.72
CA SER A 99 -12.90 16.77 1.18
C SER A 99 -11.54 16.64 1.86
N SER A 100 -10.90 15.47 1.79
CA SER A 100 -9.61 15.23 2.47
C SER A 100 -8.54 16.25 2.10
N GLU A 101 -8.43 16.63 0.83
CA GLU A 101 -7.46 17.64 0.36
C GLU A 101 -7.73 19.04 0.94
N LYS A 102 -9.01 19.46 0.96
CA LYS A 102 -9.41 20.73 1.55
C LYS A 102 -9.21 20.72 3.07
N ALA A 103 -9.39 19.58 3.72
CA ALA A 103 -9.11 19.43 5.15
C ALA A 103 -7.60 19.53 5.45
N GLU A 104 -6.73 18.96 4.61
CA GLU A 104 -5.27 19.14 4.71
C GLU A 104 -4.88 20.62 4.54
N GLN A 105 -5.47 21.33 3.58
CA GLN A 105 -5.25 22.77 3.39
C GLN A 105 -5.72 23.59 4.59
N ALA A 106 -6.93 23.31 5.11
CA ALA A 106 -7.47 23.99 6.27
C ALA A 106 -6.63 23.76 7.53
N LEU A 107 -6.06 22.57 7.71
CA LEU A 107 -5.19 22.23 8.84
C LEU A 107 -3.93 23.11 8.87
N ASN A 108 -3.41 23.52 7.71
CA ASN A 108 -2.26 24.43 7.63
C ASN A 108 -2.58 25.87 8.07
N ILE A 109 -3.86 26.25 8.04
CA ILE A 109 -4.34 27.61 8.37
C ILE A 109 -4.84 27.68 9.82
N LEU A 110 -5.45 26.59 10.32
CA LEU A 110 -6.07 26.52 11.64
C LEU A 110 -5.02 26.54 12.75
N SER A 111 -5.25 27.38 13.76
CA SER A 111 -4.45 27.37 14.99
C SER A 111 -4.85 26.22 15.92
N ASN A 112 -3.95 25.83 16.83
CA ASN A 112 -4.24 24.80 17.83
C ASN A 112 -5.48 25.15 18.69
N GLU A 113 -5.71 26.44 18.98
CA GLU A 113 -6.88 26.89 19.74
C GLU A 113 -8.20 26.73 18.96
N GLN A 114 -8.15 26.97 17.65
CA GLN A 114 -9.30 26.77 16.76
C GLN A 114 -9.61 25.28 16.61
N LEU A 115 -8.57 24.43 16.55
CA LEU A 115 -8.74 22.98 16.56
C LEU A 115 -9.38 22.50 17.87
N ASP A 116 -8.92 22.99 19.02
CA ASP A 116 -9.52 22.70 20.33
C ASP A 116 -10.99 23.17 20.39
N TYR A 117 -11.33 24.31 19.79
CA TYR A 117 -12.73 24.75 19.67
C TYR A 117 -13.57 23.79 18.81
N ILE A 118 -13.05 23.39 17.65
CA ILE A 118 -13.69 22.42 16.76
C ILE A 118 -13.93 21.10 17.50
N TYR A 119 -12.96 20.64 18.28
CA TYR A 119 -13.11 19.45 19.11
C TYR A 119 -14.20 19.59 20.16
N ARG A 120 -14.25 20.73 20.87
CA ARG A 120 -15.29 20.97 21.88
C ARG A 120 -16.69 20.98 21.26
N LYS A 121 -16.82 21.46 20.02
CA LYS A 121 -18.10 21.48 19.29
C LYS A 121 -18.51 20.11 18.77
N LEU A 122 -17.56 19.30 18.33
CA LEU A 122 -17.79 17.92 17.87
C LEU A 122 -17.98 16.92 19.03
N ASN A 123 -17.64 17.31 20.26
CA ASN A 123 -17.77 16.46 21.43
C ASN A 123 -19.25 16.36 21.88
N THR A 124 -20.01 15.49 21.22
CA THR A 124 -21.42 15.18 21.56
C THR A 124 -21.54 14.02 22.57
N GLY A 125 -20.44 13.62 23.24
CA GLY A 125 -20.38 12.47 24.14
C GLY A 125 -20.14 11.14 23.40
N GLY A 126 -19.38 10.22 24.02
CA GLY A 126 -18.98 8.92 23.44
C GLY A 126 -17.46 8.73 23.34
N LEU A 127 -17.02 7.77 22.50
CA LEU A 127 -15.60 7.50 22.23
C LEU A 127 -15.02 8.62 21.36
N ASN A 128 -14.26 9.54 21.96
CA ASN A 128 -13.70 10.69 21.26
C ASN A 128 -12.65 10.25 20.22
N PRO A 129 -12.82 10.55 18.92
CA PRO A 129 -11.90 10.10 17.88
C PRO A 129 -10.54 10.83 17.89
N CYS A 130 -10.38 11.89 18.69
CA CYS A 130 -9.14 12.66 18.77
C CYS A 130 -8.88 13.18 20.20
N LYS A 131 -7.61 13.27 20.58
CA LYS A 131 -7.16 13.87 21.85
C LYS A 131 -6.98 15.38 21.65
N GLN A 132 -7.38 16.17 22.65
CA GLN A 132 -7.16 17.62 22.65
C GLN A 132 -5.67 17.94 22.49
N THR A 133 -5.36 19.01 21.76
CA THR A 133 -3.96 19.39 21.51
C THR A 133 -3.30 19.99 22.75
N ARG A 134 -4.09 20.53 23.69
CA ARG A 134 -3.65 20.92 25.03
C ARG A 134 -3.64 19.71 25.97
N GLY A 135 -2.48 19.04 26.00
CA GLY A 135 -2.21 17.87 26.83
C GLY A 135 -0.87 17.21 26.49
N ALA A 136 0.19 18.01 26.40
CA ALA A 136 1.58 17.61 26.54
C ALA A 136 2.27 18.66 27.43
#